data_AF-A0AAU6P445-F1
#
_entry.id   AF-A0AAU6P445-F1
#
_cell.length_a   1.000
_cell.length_b   1.000
_cell.length_c   1.000
_cell.angle_alpha   90.00
_cell.angle_beta   90.00
_cell.angle_gamma   90.00
#
_symmetry.space_group_name_H-M   'P 1'
#
loop_
_entity.id
_entity.type
_entity.pdbx_description
1 polymer ?
#
loop_
_entity_poly.entity_id
_entity_poly.type
_entity_poly.pdbx_seq_one_letter_code
_entity_poly.pdbx_strand_id
1 'polypeptide(L)'
;MKKSHIVLIIVFFCVGFFGFIFIKSLFVDDTITVDSCVTEREKITKISKGTSNDIVFEAASGDKYYINRGLDHGLNLDSLNAKVLNKTVTLHLAKLWLGTSEHIAQLQVDNKIIYTEFD
;
A
#
# COMPACT_ATOMS: atom_id res chain seq x y z
N MET A 1 42.98 -11.34 19.22
CA MET A 1 42.15 -11.55 18.00
C MET A 1 42.93 -11.04 16.80
N LYS A 2 43.12 -11.84 15.73
CA LYS A 2 43.90 -11.39 14.54
C LYS A 2 43.14 -10.27 13.82
N LYS A 3 43.86 -9.32 13.21
CA LYS A 3 43.26 -8.21 12.44
C LYS A 3 42.25 -8.69 11.38
N SER A 4 42.54 -9.81 10.72
CA SER A 4 41.63 -10.45 9.75
C SER A 4 40.28 -10.87 10.36
N HIS A 5 40.24 -11.34 11.61
CA HIS A 5 38.98 -11.67 12.28
C HIS A 5 38.17 -10.41 12.63
N ILE A 6 38.85 -9.33 13.03
CA ILE A 6 38.19 -8.03 13.28
C ILE A 6 37.55 -7.51 11.99
N VAL A 7 38.29 -7.55 10.86
CA VAL A 7 37.77 -7.13 9.55
C VAL A 7 36.57 -7.98 9.14
N LEU A 8 36.64 -9.31 9.31
CA LEU A 8 35.53 -10.20 8.97
C LEU A 8 34.27 -9.91 9.81
N ILE A 9 34.42 -9.67 11.12
CA ILE A 9 33.31 -9.30 12.01
C ILE A 9 32.67 -7.98 11.56
N ILE A 10 33.48 -6.98 11.21
CA ILE A 10 32.98 -5.68 10.72
C ILE A 10 32.21 -5.87 9.42
N VAL A 11 32.71 -6.68 8.48
CA VAL A 11 32.03 -6.95 7.21
C VAL A 11 30.68 -7.65 7.46
N PHE A 12 30.64 -8.69 8.30
CA PHE A 12 29.39 -9.37 8.64
C PHE A 12 28.39 -8.42 9.32
N PHE A 13 28.85 -7.55 10.22
CA PHE A 13 28.01 -6.56 10.85
C PHE A 13 27.44 -5.56 9.83
N CYS A 14 28.28 -5.03 8.93
CA CYS A 14 27.84 -4.12 7.88
C CYS A 14 26.81 -4.78 6.95
N VAL A 15 27.07 -6.00 6.48
CA VAL A 15 26.13 -6.71 5.61
C VAL A 15 24.80 -6.96 6.34
N GLY A 16 24.85 -7.38 7.60
CA GLY A 16 23.65 -7.58 8.41
C GLY A 16 22.86 -6.29 8.62
N PHE A 17 23.54 -5.20 8.95
CA PHE A 17 22.93 -3.89 9.21
C PHE A 17 22.30 -3.28 7.95
N PHE A 18 23.04 -3.22 6.83
CA PHE A 18 22.50 -2.73 5.57
C PHE A 18 21.42 -3.65 5.00
N GLY A 19 21.54 -4.96 5.19
CA GLY A 19 20.50 -5.92 4.83
C GLY A 19 19.21 -5.68 5.61
N PHE A 20 19.30 -5.44 6.93
CA PHE A 20 18.15 -5.11 7.77
C PHE A 20 17.48 -3.80 7.34
N ILE A 21 18.27 -2.76 7.09
CA ILE A 21 17.78 -1.47 6.57
C ILE A 21 17.05 -1.67 5.24
N PHE A 22 17.64 -2.40 4.30
CA PHE A 22 17.03 -2.68 3.01
C PHE A 22 15.68 -3.41 3.17
N ILE A 23 15.62 -4.44 4.02
CA ILE A 23 14.38 -5.17 4.30
C ILE A 23 13.31 -4.22 4.87
N LYS A 24 13.67 -3.37 5.83
CA LYS A 24 12.75 -2.37 6.40
C LYS A 24 12.17 -1.42 5.34
N SER A 25 12.91 -1.14 4.26
CA SER A 25 12.44 -0.24 3.19
C SER A 25 11.26 -0.77 2.37
N LEU A 26 11.01 -2.08 2.45
CA LEU A 26 9.96 -2.76 1.68
C LEU A 26 8.63 -2.84 2.41
N PHE A 27 8.55 -2.36 3.65
CA PHE A 27 7.32 -2.37 4.45
C PHE A 27 6.71 -0.98 4.53
N VAL A 28 5.38 -0.94 4.58
CA VAL A 28 4.60 0.26 4.89
C VAL A 28 4.74 0.55 6.40
N ASP A 29 4.79 1.83 6.77
CA ASP A 29 4.83 2.25 8.17
C ASP A 29 3.58 1.77 8.95
N ASP A 30 3.76 1.45 10.23
CA ASP A 30 2.71 0.93 11.10
C ASP A 30 1.58 1.96 11.37
N THR A 31 1.81 3.24 11.08
CA THR A 31 0.81 4.30 11.23
C THR A 31 0.66 5.05 9.92
N ILE A 32 -0.46 4.79 9.25
CA ILE A 32 -0.77 5.43 7.97
C ILE A 32 -1.49 6.75 8.24
N THR A 33 -0.87 7.85 7.81
CA THR A 33 -1.40 9.21 7.88
C THR A 33 -1.53 9.80 6.48
N VAL A 34 -2.22 10.93 6.36
CA VAL A 34 -2.35 11.64 5.08
C VAL A 34 -0.98 11.97 4.48
N ASP A 35 -0.01 12.38 5.31
CA ASP A 35 1.34 12.76 4.87
C ASP A 35 2.19 11.56 4.43
N SER A 36 1.87 10.36 4.93
CA SER A 36 2.51 9.10 4.53
C SER A 36 1.86 8.47 3.29
N CYS A 37 1.06 9.22 2.53
CA CYS A 37 0.44 8.75 1.29
C CYS A 37 0.89 9.51 0.04
N VAL A 38 0.86 8.83 -1.10
CA VAL A 38 0.90 9.43 -2.45
C VAL A 38 -0.54 9.52 -2.95
N THR A 39 -0.91 10.63 -3.57
CA THR A 39 -2.27 10.83 -4.10
C THR A 39 -2.29 10.62 -5.60
N GLU A 40 -3.15 9.70 -6.06
CA GLU A 40 -3.35 9.39 -7.48
C GLU A 40 -4.82 9.51 -7.88
N ARG A 41 -5.08 9.78 -9.16
CA ARG A 41 -6.44 9.88 -9.70
C ARG A 41 -6.65 8.90 -10.83
N GLU A 42 -7.45 7.88 -10.56
CA GLU A 42 -7.62 6.76 -11.47
C GLU A 42 -9.08 6.52 -11.84
N LYS A 43 -9.32 6.09 -13.08
CA LYS A 43 -10.65 5.65 -13.51
C LYS A 43 -10.79 4.15 -13.25
N ILE A 44 -11.65 3.77 -12.32
CA ILE A 44 -11.84 2.36 -11.97
C ILE A 44 -12.75 1.68 -13.00
N THR A 45 -12.27 0.58 -13.57
CA THR A 45 -12.98 -0.22 -14.59
C THR A 45 -13.47 -1.55 -14.05
N LYS A 46 -12.90 -2.04 -12.94
CA LYS A 46 -13.29 -3.30 -12.31
C LYS A 46 -13.01 -3.29 -10.82
N ILE A 47 -13.88 -3.96 -10.06
CA ILE A 47 -13.70 -4.20 -8.62
C ILE A 47 -13.93 -5.69 -8.38
N SER A 48 -13.05 -6.33 -7.62
CA SER A 48 -13.10 -7.77 -7.37
C SER A 48 -12.53 -8.15 -6.02
N LYS A 49 -12.87 -9.35 -5.55
CA LYS A 49 -12.22 -9.95 -4.39
C LYS A 49 -10.79 -10.37 -4.74
N GLY A 50 -9.84 -9.96 -3.91
CA GLY A 50 -8.44 -10.39 -3.97
C GLY A 50 -8.15 -11.60 -3.09
N THR A 51 -6.85 -11.88 -2.90
CA THR A 51 -6.38 -12.80 -1.87
C THR A 51 -6.75 -12.30 -0.48
N SER A 52 -6.74 -13.16 0.55
CA SER A 52 -6.84 -12.73 1.96
C SER A 52 -8.00 -11.78 2.29
N ASN A 53 -9.12 -11.88 1.57
CA ASN A 53 -10.29 -11.00 1.72
C ASN A 53 -10.03 -9.51 1.39
N ASP A 54 -9.02 -9.24 0.56
CA ASP A 54 -8.74 -7.94 -0.02
C ASP A 54 -9.82 -7.53 -1.03
N ILE A 55 -9.92 -6.23 -1.28
CA ILE A 55 -10.69 -5.68 -2.41
C ILE A 55 -9.71 -5.07 -3.41
N VAL A 56 -9.75 -5.56 -4.64
CA VAL A 56 -8.87 -5.12 -5.73
C VAL A 56 -9.65 -4.23 -6.69
N PHE A 57 -9.07 -3.08 -7.02
CA PHE A 57 -9.57 -2.09 -7.97
C PHE A 57 -8.63 -2.07 -9.17
N GLU A 58 -9.17 -2.29 -10.37
CA GLU A 58 -8.43 -2.18 -11.62
C GLU A 58 -8.73 -0.83 -12.27
N ALA A 59 -7.67 -0.10 -12.65
CA ALA A 59 -7.77 1.16 -13.34
C ALA A 59 -7.85 0.98 -14.87
N ALA A 60 -8.25 2.03 -15.58
CA ALA A 60 -8.29 2.05 -17.04
C ALA A 60 -6.89 1.92 -17.67
N SER A 61 -5.83 2.28 -16.94
CA SER A 61 -4.43 2.05 -17.33
C SER A 61 -4.03 0.57 -17.32
N GLY A 62 -4.78 -0.26 -16.59
CA GLY A 62 -4.41 -1.64 -16.29
C GLY A 62 -3.74 -1.82 -14.92
N ASP A 63 -3.46 -0.73 -14.22
CA ASP A 63 -2.89 -0.76 -12.87
C ASP A 63 -3.89 -1.32 -11.86
N LYS A 64 -3.36 -1.90 -10.77
CA LYS A 64 -4.15 -2.60 -9.76
C LYS A 64 -3.81 -2.09 -8.38
N TYR A 65 -4.85 -1.64 -7.69
CA TYR A 65 -4.78 -1.11 -6.34
C TYR A 65 -5.62 -1.98 -5.42
N TYR A 66 -5.32 -1.98 -4.12
CA TYR A 66 -6.04 -2.84 -3.18
C TYR A 66 -6.31 -2.18 -1.83
N ILE A 67 -7.45 -2.53 -1.23
CA ILE A 67 -7.71 -2.34 0.20
C ILE A 67 -7.45 -3.67 0.89
N ASN A 68 -6.49 -3.67 1.82
CA ASN A 68 -6.09 -4.85 2.58
C ASN A 68 -7.22 -5.30 3.51
N ARG A 69 -7.58 -6.59 3.46
CA ARG A 69 -8.66 -7.21 4.27
C ARG A 69 -9.97 -6.42 4.29
N GLY A 70 -10.28 -5.71 3.21
CA GLY A 70 -11.43 -4.82 3.17
C GLY A 70 -12.76 -5.52 3.47
N LEU A 71 -12.94 -6.78 3.04
CA LEU A 71 -14.15 -7.54 3.35
C LEU A 71 -14.27 -7.88 4.85
N ASP A 72 -13.15 -8.11 5.54
CA ASP A 72 -13.15 -8.38 6.99
C ASP A 72 -13.51 -7.12 7.78
N HIS A 73 -13.21 -5.94 7.22
CA HIS A 73 -13.58 -4.63 7.77
C HIS A 73 -15.01 -4.18 7.36
N GLY A 74 -15.81 -5.10 6.80
CA GLY A 74 -17.22 -4.86 6.49
C GLY A 74 -17.46 -4.12 5.17
N LEU A 75 -16.44 -3.92 4.34
CA LEU A 75 -16.65 -3.43 2.98
C LEU A 75 -17.36 -4.49 2.13
N ASN A 76 -18.24 -4.03 1.25
CA ASN A 76 -19.05 -4.89 0.40
C ASN A 76 -18.83 -4.55 -1.08
N LEU A 77 -18.58 -5.58 -1.90
CA LEU A 77 -18.30 -5.41 -3.33
C LEU A 77 -19.45 -4.78 -4.09
N ASP A 78 -20.70 -5.13 -3.82
CA ASP A 78 -21.86 -4.56 -4.52
C ASP A 78 -22.01 -3.07 -4.20
N SER A 79 -21.88 -2.69 -2.93
CA SER A 79 -21.90 -1.29 -2.54
C SER A 79 -20.73 -0.51 -3.15
N LEU A 80 -19.55 -1.10 -3.25
CA LEU A 80 -18.40 -0.45 -3.87
C LEU A 80 -18.58 -0.31 -5.38
N ASN A 81 -19.07 -1.34 -6.07
CA ASN A 81 -19.40 -1.28 -7.49
C ASN A 81 -20.37 -0.15 -7.79
N ALA A 82 -21.45 -0.01 -7.01
CA ALA A 82 -22.42 1.08 -7.19
C ALA A 82 -21.82 2.48 -6.98
N LYS A 83 -20.81 2.62 -6.11
CA LYS A 83 -20.23 3.92 -5.72
C LYS A 83 -19.04 4.34 -6.58
N VAL A 84 -18.23 3.37 -7.03
CA VAL A 84 -16.86 3.58 -7.53
C VAL A 84 -16.68 3.14 -9.00
N LEU A 85 -17.41 2.13 -9.46
CA LEU A 85 -17.22 1.58 -10.81
C LEU A 85 -17.47 2.64 -11.90
N ASN A 86 -16.60 2.67 -12.90
CA ASN A 86 -16.60 3.61 -14.03
C ASN A 86 -16.41 5.09 -13.66
N LYS A 87 -16.03 5.39 -12.42
CA LYS A 87 -15.74 6.75 -11.97
C LYS A 87 -14.25 7.01 -11.82
N THR A 88 -13.88 8.28 -11.93
CA THR A 88 -12.55 8.74 -11.52
C THR A 88 -12.54 8.93 -10.02
N VAL A 89 -11.66 8.21 -9.34
CA VAL A 89 -11.49 8.26 -7.89
C VAL A 89 -10.20 8.97 -7.53
N THR A 90 -10.07 9.34 -6.26
CA THR A 90 -8.81 9.79 -5.68
C THR A 90 -8.35 8.72 -4.69
N LEU A 91 -7.18 8.15 -4.97
CA LEU A 91 -6.54 7.12 -4.17
C LEU A 91 -5.44 7.79 -3.34
N HIS A 92 -5.46 7.54 -2.04
CA HIS A 92 -4.31 7.82 -1.19
C HIS A 92 -3.60 6.50 -0.94
N LEU A 93 -2.47 6.32 -1.61
CA LEU A 93 -1.68 5.10 -1.61
C LEU A 93 -0.62 5.18 -0.52
N ALA A 94 -0.48 4.16 0.32
CA ALA A 94 0.51 4.15 1.37
C ALA A 94 1.93 4.20 0.79
N LYS A 95 2.78 5.09 1.32
CA LYS A 95 4.18 5.20 0.90
C LYS A 95 4.96 3.99 1.40
N LEU A 96 5.88 3.52 0.56
CA LEU A 96 7.00 2.72 1.00
C LEU A 96 8.18 3.66 1.24
N TRP A 97 9.17 3.21 2.02
CA TRP A 97 10.39 4.00 2.15
C TRP A 97 11.09 4.18 0.79
N LEU A 98 10.97 3.18 -0.09
CA LEU A 98 11.37 3.25 -1.49
C LEU A 98 10.17 2.99 -2.42
N GLY A 99 9.60 4.04 -2.97
CA GLY A 99 8.52 3.98 -3.96
C GLY A 99 7.12 4.13 -3.38
N THR A 100 6.12 3.82 -4.20
CA THR A 100 4.70 3.85 -3.84
C THR A 100 4.19 2.42 -3.73
N SER A 101 3.37 2.11 -2.74
CA SER A 101 2.66 0.84 -2.71
C SER A 101 1.34 0.95 -3.47
N GLU A 102 0.77 -0.18 -3.87
CA GLU A 102 -0.58 -0.23 -4.43
C GLU A 102 -1.68 -0.32 -3.35
N HIS A 103 -1.31 -0.19 -2.07
CA HIS A 103 -2.24 -0.25 -0.94
C HIS A 103 -2.97 1.08 -0.78
N ILE A 104 -4.28 1.05 -1.00
CA ILE A 104 -5.20 2.16 -0.79
C ILE A 104 -5.44 2.31 0.72
N ALA A 105 -4.90 3.37 1.30
CA ALA A 105 -5.19 3.79 2.67
C ALA A 105 -6.46 4.65 2.76
N GLN A 106 -6.79 5.40 1.71
CA GLN A 106 -8.04 6.14 1.61
C GLN A 106 -8.54 6.19 0.16
N LEU A 107 -9.84 6.01 -0.02
CA LEU A 107 -10.54 6.09 -1.30
C LEU A 107 -11.59 7.20 -1.26
N GLN A 108 -11.50 8.13 -2.21
CA GLN A 108 -12.49 9.19 -2.38
C GLN A 108 -13.14 9.18 -3.77
N VAL A 109 -14.42 9.52 -3.82
CA VAL A 109 -15.19 9.72 -5.05
C VAL A 109 -15.93 11.04 -4.92
N ASP A 110 -15.79 11.95 -5.88
CA ASP A 110 -16.48 13.24 -5.89
C ASP A 110 -16.38 14.00 -4.55
N ASN A 111 -15.17 14.05 -3.97
CA ASN A 111 -14.85 14.66 -2.68
C ASN A 111 -15.51 13.99 -1.46
N LYS A 112 -16.13 12.82 -1.61
CA LYS A 112 -16.66 12.00 -0.52
C LYS A 112 -15.71 10.85 -0.22
N ILE A 113 -15.32 10.72 1.04
CA ILE A 113 -14.57 9.57 1.54
C ILE A 113 -15.47 8.34 1.52
N ILE A 114 -15.03 7.30 0.82
CA ILE A 114 -15.70 5.99 0.74
C ILE A 114 -15.07 5.01 1.72
N TYR A 115 -13.76 5.13 1.93
CA TYR A 115 -12.95 4.31 2.84
C TYR A 115 -11.75 5.11 3.33
N THR A 116 -11.33 4.93 4.57
CA THR A 116 -10.11 5.53 5.13
C THR A 116 -9.54 4.67 6.26
N GLU A 117 -8.20 4.64 6.38
CA GLU A 117 -7.42 4.03 7.46
C GLU A 117 -6.82 5.08 8.42
N PHE A 118 -7.12 6.37 8.22
CA PHE A 118 -6.49 7.49 8.94
C PHE A 118 -7.03 7.74 10.37
N ASP A 119 -7.66 6.75 11.01
CA ASP A 119 -8.26 6.87 12.35
C ASP A 119 -7.24 6.74 13.49
#